data_AF-A0A7H8KUW5-F1
#
_entry.id   AF-A0A7H8KUW5-F1
#
_cell.length_a   1.000
_cell.length_b   1.000
_cell.length_c   1.000
_cell.angle_alpha   90.00
_cell.angle_beta   90.00
_cell.angle_gamma   90.00
#
_symmetry.space_group_name_H-M   'P 1'
#
loop_
_entity.id
_entity.type
_entity.pdbx_description
1 polymer ?
#
loop_
_entity_poly.entity_id
_entity_poly.type
_entity_poly.pdbx_seq_one_letter_code
_entity_poly.pdbx_strand_id
1 'polypeptide(L)'
;MKKIAAALAAGILLAPFAVVVPFAAIEGNAAAACPTAEAQGVDSAAVEAAVKLILGGGSGPTVPVEGLDLPTTQIPMAKAIVATGIALQVPARGQIIALATAMQESRLRNLTYGDRDSMGLFQQRPSQGWGTPEQVTDPVYASTSFYKALLAVPGWQELPLTVAAQKVQLSGFPEAYAQWEPLATALQQAIGASLGAPAAGTAPTPTASPGSCTPPGADTDWGVIPPGTLPAGYQIPSDAPLPVQSAIRWALGQLNTPYQWGGSCTNSHGEDPMGRCDCSSLVMQAYRAAGVNTLDRVTYDQVKQGTAVQVGDLRPGDLLFTEPGAKGPEHVGMYIGSGLVVHAPHTGDVVRIAQWDSWKSGVIAIRRIVP
;
A
#
# COMPACT_ATOMS: atom_id res chain seq x y z
N MET A 1 59.40 36.57 12.33
CA MET A 1 59.34 37.75 13.23
C MET A 1 59.06 39.00 12.39
N LYS A 2 58.12 39.83 12.88
CA LYS A 2 57.74 41.21 12.45
C LYS A 2 57.07 41.34 11.07
N LYS A 3 55.74 41.49 10.91
CA LYS A 3 54.70 42.43 11.41
C LYS A 3 54.80 43.86 10.85
N ILE A 4 53.81 44.23 10.02
CA ILE A 4 52.83 45.33 10.14
C ILE A 4 52.58 46.04 8.79
N ALA A 5 51.32 46.00 8.37
CA ALA A 5 50.74 46.77 7.29
C ALA A 5 50.26 48.14 7.81
N ALA A 6 50.47 49.17 6.99
CA ALA A 6 50.07 50.55 7.24
C ALA A 6 48.67 50.85 6.67
N ALA A 7 47.97 51.76 7.34
CA ALA A 7 46.63 52.24 7.04
C ALA A 7 46.64 53.59 6.31
N LEU A 8 45.45 53.97 5.83
CA LEU A 8 44.90 55.32 5.61
C LEU A 8 45.18 56.07 4.29
N ALA A 9 44.10 56.29 3.52
CA ALA A 9 43.60 57.59 2.99
C ALA A 9 42.40 57.29 2.07
N ALA A 10 41.15 57.71 2.30
CA ALA A 10 40.55 59.04 2.40
C ALA A 10 40.22 59.72 1.05
N GLY A 11 38.90 59.90 0.82
CA GLY A 11 38.25 60.89 -0.06
C GLY A 11 38.18 60.56 -1.55
N ILE A 12 37.23 61.04 -2.37
CA ILE A 12 36.12 62.00 -2.23
C ILE A 12 35.32 61.90 -3.57
N LEU A 13 33.98 62.06 -3.50
CA LEU A 13 33.00 62.53 -4.51
C LEU A 13 33.20 62.28 -6.03
N LEU A 14 32.16 61.73 -6.70
CA LEU A 14 31.34 62.37 -7.76
C LEU A 14 30.50 61.34 -8.55
N ALA A 15 29.24 61.70 -8.79
CA ALA A 15 28.35 61.15 -9.82
C ALA A 15 28.11 62.25 -10.88
N PRO A 16 27.33 62.05 -11.97
CA PRO A 16 27.08 60.88 -12.82
C PRO A 16 27.19 61.23 -14.34
N PHE A 17 26.73 60.31 -15.20
CA PHE A 17 26.32 60.45 -16.63
C PHE A 17 27.32 60.14 -17.76
N ALA A 18 27.24 58.87 -18.20
CA ALA A 18 26.88 58.38 -19.54
C ALA A 18 27.63 58.86 -20.79
N VAL A 19 28.28 57.92 -21.50
CA VAL A 19 28.20 57.77 -22.97
C VAL A 19 28.33 56.29 -23.35
N VAL A 20 27.46 55.88 -24.28
CA VAL A 20 27.23 54.57 -24.90
C VAL A 20 28.35 54.20 -25.89
N VAL A 21 28.69 52.91 -25.97
CA VAL A 21 29.37 52.32 -27.14
C VAL A 21 28.65 51.02 -27.52
N PRO A 22 28.33 50.78 -28.80
CA PRO A 22 27.50 49.65 -29.21
C PRO A 22 28.35 48.38 -29.37
N PHE A 23 27.77 47.22 -29.04
CA PHE A 23 28.29 45.94 -29.50
C PHE A 23 27.16 45.11 -30.10
N ALA A 24 27.37 44.74 -31.37
CA ALA A 24 26.50 43.90 -32.16
C ALA A 24 26.64 42.42 -31.75
N ALA A 25 25.56 41.69 -32.06
CA ALA A 25 25.20 40.34 -31.66
C ALA A 25 26.20 39.22 -32.01
N ILE A 26 26.25 38.20 -31.14
CA ILE A 26 26.38 36.78 -31.48
C ILE A 26 25.31 36.01 -30.68
N GLU A 27 24.72 35.03 -31.34
CA GLU A 27 23.43 34.35 -31.10
C GLU A 27 23.32 33.55 -29.80
N GLY A 28 22.09 33.47 -29.28
CA GLY A 28 21.67 32.54 -28.22
C GLY A 28 20.19 32.18 -28.38
N ASN A 29 19.93 30.89 -28.60
CA ASN A 29 18.65 30.26 -28.92
C ASN A 29 17.40 30.81 -28.21
N ALA A 30 16.35 31.02 -29.00
CA ALA A 30 14.99 31.22 -28.55
C ALA A 30 14.43 29.94 -27.90
N ALA A 31 14.22 29.97 -26.58
CA ALA A 31 13.28 29.09 -25.91
C ALA A 31 11.92 29.81 -25.86
N ALA A 32 10.95 29.27 -26.60
CA ALA A 32 9.56 29.70 -26.51
C ALA A 32 9.04 29.46 -25.08
N ALA A 33 8.59 30.52 -24.43
CA ALA A 33 7.91 30.46 -23.15
C ALA A 33 6.55 29.76 -23.32
N CYS A 34 6.32 28.67 -22.58
CA CYS A 34 4.99 28.09 -22.41
C CYS A 34 4.18 28.94 -21.42
N PRO A 35 2.86 29.12 -21.63
CA PRO A 35 2.02 29.91 -20.75
C PRO A 35 1.88 29.22 -19.39
N THR A 36 1.87 30.01 -18.33
CA THR A 36 1.50 29.58 -16.97
C THR A 36 0.04 29.13 -16.98
N ALA A 37 -0.20 27.87 -16.62
CA ALA A 37 -1.55 27.38 -16.38
C ALA A 37 -2.14 28.11 -15.17
N GLU A 38 -3.09 29.01 -15.44
CA GLU A 38 -3.96 29.58 -14.44
C GLU A 38 -4.70 28.46 -13.70
N ALA A 39 -4.84 28.63 -12.39
CA ALA A 39 -5.63 27.76 -11.53
C ALA A 39 -7.08 27.73 -12.05
N GLN A 40 -7.41 26.68 -12.79
CA GLN A 40 -8.80 26.37 -13.07
C GLN A 40 -9.41 25.92 -11.75
N GLY A 41 -10.23 26.79 -11.18
CA GLY A 41 -11.00 26.52 -9.97
C GLY A 41 -11.68 25.17 -10.12
N VAL A 42 -11.42 24.29 -9.16
CA VAL A 42 -12.04 22.97 -9.11
C VAL A 42 -13.55 23.18 -9.18
N ASP A 43 -14.14 22.69 -10.26
CA ASP A 43 -15.58 22.74 -10.47
C ASP A 43 -16.24 21.93 -9.36
N SER A 44 -16.70 22.66 -8.35
CA SER A 44 -17.32 22.08 -7.16
C SER A 44 -18.60 21.33 -7.54
N ALA A 45 -19.24 21.68 -8.67
CA ALA A 45 -20.37 20.94 -9.22
C ALA A 45 -19.94 19.61 -9.87
N ALA A 46 -18.73 19.53 -10.44
CA ALA A 46 -18.18 18.27 -10.99
C ALA A 46 -17.74 17.30 -9.88
N VAL A 47 -17.20 17.80 -8.76
CA VAL A 47 -16.86 16.97 -7.58
C VAL A 47 -18.12 16.54 -6.83
N GLU A 48 -19.10 17.44 -6.66
CA GLU A 48 -20.40 17.09 -6.09
C GLU A 48 -21.19 16.15 -7.02
N ALA A 49 -21.03 16.25 -8.34
CA ALA A 49 -21.57 15.31 -9.32
C ALA A 49 -20.83 13.97 -9.30
N ALA A 50 -19.52 13.91 -9.11
CA ALA A 50 -18.80 12.63 -8.95
C ALA A 50 -19.22 11.94 -7.63
N VAL A 51 -19.35 12.70 -6.55
CA VAL A 51 -19.84 12.21 -5.26
C VAL A 51 -21.34 11.86 -5.32
N LYS A 52 -22.19 12.58 -6.05
CA LYS A 52 -23.62 12.23 -6.29
C LYS A 52 -23.81 11.11 -7.32
N LEU A 53 -22.98 10.98 -8.34
CA LEU A 53 -23.01 9.86 -9.29
C LEU A 53 -22.58 8.57 -8.57
N ILE A 54 -21.70 8.69 -7.57
CA ILE A 54 -21.27 7.60 -6.69
C ILE A 54 -22.25 7.37 -5.52
N LEU A 55 -22.97 8.39 -5.02
CA LEU A 55 -23.81 8.29 -3.80
C LEU A 55 -25.32 8.53 -3.98
N GLY A 56 -25.83 8.90 -5.15
CA GLY A 56 -27.22 9.29 -5.28
C GLY A 56 -27.66 9.72 -6.68
N GLY A 57 -28.27 8.78 -7.40
CA GLY A 57 -29.49 9.12 -8.10
C GLY A 57 -30.58 9.49 -7.09
N GLY A 58 -30.62 10.77 -6.70
CA GLY A 58 -31.81 11.45 -6.18
C GLY A 58 -32.01 11.48 -4.68
N SER A 59 -32.47 12.65 -4.20
CA SER A 59 -33.15 12.87 -2.94
C SER A 59 -34.16 11.75 -2.65
N GLY A 60 -33.74 10.82 -1.80
CA GLY A 60 -34.39 9.55 -1.47
C GLY A 60 -33.63 8.90 -0.31
N PRO A 61 -34.17 7.83 0.31
CA PRO A 61 -33.66 7.31 1.56
C PRO A 61 -32.17 6.96 1.45
N THR A 62 -31.41 7.32 2.49
CA THR A 62 -29.96 7.12 2.64
C THR A 62 -29.56 5.70 2.27
N VAL A 63 -28.89 5.52 1.13
CA VAL A 63 -28.30 4.23 0.76
C VAL A 63 -26.99 4.08 1.55
N PRO A 64 -26.81 3.00 2.33
CA PRO A 64 -25.57 2.74 3.04
C PRO A 64 -24.42 2.55 2.04
N VAL A 65 -23.33 3.29 2.20
CA VAL A 65 -22.03 2.82 1.67
C VAL A 65 -21.63 1.69 2.59
N GLU A 66 -21.36 0.49 2.05
CA GLU A 66 -20.96 -0.65 2.88
C GLU A 66 -19.71 -0.28 3.71
N GLY A 67 -19.89 -0.06 5.02
CA GLY A 67 -18.86 0.44 5.96
C GLY A 67 -18.99 1.90 6.43
N LEU A 68 -19.84 2.73 5.82
CA LEU A 68 -20.24 4.06 6.32
C LEU A 68 -21.75 4.16 6.47
N ASP A 69 -22.26 3.64 7.58
CA ASP A 69 -23.71 3.62 7.86
C ASP A 69 -24.27 5.01 8.24
N LEU A 70 -23.41 5.99 8.54
CA LEU A 70 -23.75 7.36 8.94
C LEU A 70 -22.85 8.41 8.26
N PRO A 71 -22.92 8.59 6.92
CA PRO A 71 -21.97 9.42 6.18
C PRO A 71 -21.91 10.89 6.64
N THR A 72 -23.04 11.47 7.05
CA THR A 72 -23.12 12.86 7.56
C THR A 72 -22.31 13.09 8.83
N THR A 73 -22.13 12.04 9.65
CA THR A 73 -21.32 12.08 10.87
C THR A 73 -19.90 11.60 10.63
N GLN A 74 -19.70 10.59 9.77
CA GLN A 74 -18.41 9.93 9.56
C GLN A 74 -17.46 10.70 8.63
N ILE A 75 -17.99 11.36 7.59
CA ILE A 75 -17.15 12.10 6.61
C ILE A 75 -16.41 13.28 7.27
N PRO A 76 -17.03 14.13 8.12
CA PRO A 76 -16.29 15.18 8.84
C PRO A 76 -15.16 14.63 9.71
N MET A 77 -15.34 13.45 10.31
CA MET A 77 -14.31 12.82 11.14
C MET A 77 -13.15 12.29 10.30
N ALA A 78 -13.44 11.64 9.17
CA ALA A 78 -12.41 11.23 8.21
C ALA A 78 -11.62 12.43 7.68
N LYS A 79 -12.30 13.55 7.39
CA LYS A 79 -11.65 14.82 6.98
C LYS A 79 -10.71 15.36 8.06
N ALA A 80 -11.12 15.34 9.33
CA ALA A 80 -10.28 15.78 10.44
C ALA A 80 -8.99 14.94 10.55
N ILE A 81 -9.09 13.61 10.39
CA ILE A 81 -7.93 12.70 10.42
C ILE A 81 -6.95 12.99 9.27
N VAL A 82 -7.46 13.14 8.05
CA VAL A 82 -6.62 13.39 6.86
C VAL A 82 -6.01 14.78 6.89
N ALA A 83 -6.78 15.82 7.22
CA ALA A 83 -6.29 17.19 7.33
C ALA A 83 -5.20 17.33 8.41
N THR A 84 -5.36 16.66 9.55
CA THR A 84 -4.34 16.62 10.60
C THR A 84 -3.06 15.94 10.11
N GLY A 85 -3.19 14.82 9.38
CA GLY A 85 -2.03 14.12 8.81
C GLY A 85 -1.27 14.98 7.79
N ILE A 86 -1.99 15.71 6.93
CA ILE A 86 -1.40 16.67 5.98
C ILE A 86 -0.66 17.78 6.73
N ALA A 87 -1.28 18.38 7.76
CA ALA A 87 -0.67 19.44 8.56
C ALA A 87 0.62 18.99 9.28
N LEU A 88 0.69 17.71 9.66
CA LEU A 88 1.87 17.09 10.27
C LEU A 88 2.86 16.50 9.26
N GLN A 89 2.62 16.68 7.95
CA GLN A 89 3.42 16.10 6.86
C GLN A 89 3.54 14.57 6.92
N VAL A 90 2.52 13.90 7.47
CA VAL A 90 2.44 12.44 7.51
C VAL A 90 2.10 11.93 6.09
N PRO A 91 2.87 10.99 5.54
CA PRO A 91 2.60 10.40 4.23
C PRO A 91 1.20 9.80 4.13
N ALA A 92 0.67 9.68 2.91
CA ALA A 92 -0.66 9.10 2.64
C ALA A 92 -0.86 7.73 3.34
N ARG A 93 0.17 6.88 3.38
CA ARG A 93 0.13 5.60 4.09
C ARG A 93 -0.22 5.76 5.59
N GLY A 94 0.36 6.75 6.27
CA GLY A 94 0.05 7.01 7.68
C GLY A 94 -1.39 7.48 7.88
N GLN A 95 -1.91 8.26 6.93
CA GLN A 95 -3.30 8.71 6.94
C GLN A 95 -4.28 7.54 6.76
N ILE A 96 -3.95 6.58 5.89
CA ILE A 96 -4.72 5.34 5.70
C ILE A 96 -4.73 4.50 6.98
N ILE A 97 -3.57 4.33 7.64
CA ILE A 97 -3.47 3.61 8.93
C ILE A 97 -4.36 4.27 10.00
N ALA A 98 -4.34 5.60 10.09
CA ALA A 98 -5.18 6.34 11.04
C ALA A 98 -6.67 6.20 10.73
N LEU A 99 -7.08 6.31 9.46
CA LEU A 99 -8.47 6.11 9.05
C LEU A 99 -8.96 4.69 9.36
N ALA A 100 -8.18 3.67 9.02
CA ALA A 100 -8.53 2.28 9.30
C ALA A 100 -8.60 1.98 10.81
N THR A 101 -7.72 2.61 11.60
CA THR A 101 -7.77 2.52 13.06
C THR A 101 -9.06 3.14 13.59
N ALA A 102 -9.38 4.38 13.20
CA ALA A 102 -10.61 5.03 13.67
C ALA A 102 -11.89 4.30 13.21
N MET A 103 -11.88 3.64 12.05
CA MET A 103 -12.99 2.78 11.64
C MET A 103 -13.12 1.53 12.49
N GLN A 104 -12.00 0.91 12.86
CA GLN A 104 -12.04 -0.25 13.74
C GLN A 104 -12.48 0.12 15.16
N GLU A 105 -11.97 1.22 15.69
CA GLU A 105 -12.21 1.66 17.06
C GLU A 105 -13.62 2.23 17.27
N SER A 106 -14.12 3.03 16.33
CA SER A 106 -15.39 3.74 16.52
C SER A 106 -16.28 3.78 15.30
N ARG A 107 -15.91 3.10 14.21
CA ARG A 107 -16.55 3.25 12.89
C ARG A 107 -16.56 4.71 12.45
N LEU A 108 -15.48 5.46 12.69
CA LEU A 108 -15.37 6.90 12.42
C LEU A 108 -16.39 7.78 13.16
N ARG A 109 -16.85 7.36 14.33
CA ARG A 109 -17.73 8.16 15.19
C ARG A 109 -16.94 8.73 16.36
N ASN A 110 -17.14 10.00 16.67
CA ASN A 110 -16.51 10.62 17.83
C ASN A 110 -17.32 10.29 19.10
N LEU A 111 -17.03 9.14 19.70
CA LEU A 111 -17.80 8.62 20.84
C LEU A 111 -17.33 9.27 22.14
N THR A 112 -18.25 9.69 23.00
CA THR A 112 -17.94 10.19 24.35
C THR A 112 -17.90 9.06 25.39
N TYR A 113 -17.88 7.80 24.93
CA TYR A 113 -17.93 6.59 25.73
C TYR A 113 -17.24 5.43 25.00
N GLY A 114 -16.90 4.36 25.73
CA GLY A 114 -16.15 3.20 25.25
C GLY A 114 -15.93 2.16 26.36
N ASP A 115 -15.08 1.15 26.14
CA ASP A 115 -14.63 0.27 27.24
C ASP A 115 -13.84 1.09 28.27
N ARG A 116 -14.12 0.88 29.57
CA ARG A 116 -13.54 1.64 30.67
C ARG A 116 -13.71 3.16 30.49
N ASP A 117 -12.61 3.87 30.21
CA ASP A 117 -12.54 5.32 29.97
C ASP A 117 -12.08 5.65 28.54
N SER A 118 -12.15 4.70 27.61
CA SER A 118 -11.90 4.95 26.19
C SER A 118 -12.91 5.94 25.62
N MET A 119 -12.42 6.94 24.90
CA MET A 119 -13.25 7.96 24.24
C MET A 119 -12.63 8.39 22.90
N GLY A 120 -13.42 9.09 22.09
CA GLY A 120 -13.00 9.69 20.84
C GLY A 120 -12.95 8.73 19.64
N LEU A 121 -12.44 9.25 18.53
CA LEU A 121 -12.30 8.54 17.24
C LEU A 121 -11.47 7.26 17.32
N PHE A 122 -10.48 7.27 18.21
CA PHE A 122 -9.47 6.23 18.33
C PHE A 122 -9.64 5.41 19.61
N GLN A 123 -10.75 5.60 20.35
CA GLN A 123 -11.02 4.96 21.63
C GLN A 123 -9.84 5.05 22.61
N GLN A 124 -9.18 6.20 22.64
CA GLN A 124 -8.01 6.49 23.45
C GLN A 124 -8.40 6.67 24.92
N ARG A 125 -7.57 6.17 25.85
CA ARG A 125 -7.84 6.18 27.29
C ARG A 125 -7.08 7.30 28.01
N PRO A 126 -7.76 8.27 28.64
CA PRO A 126 -7.12 9.27 29.49
C PRO A 126 -6.23 8.66 30.58
N SER A 127 -6.70 7.60 31.23
CA SER A 127 -5.93 6.88 32.26
C SER A 127 -4.65 6.20 31.76
N GLN A 128 -4.46 6.03 30.45
CA GLN A 128 -3.23 5.53 29.84
C GLN A 128 -2.31 6.66 29.31
N GLY A 129 -2.65 7.92 29.58
CA GLY A 129 -1.81 9.07 29.23
C GLY A 129 -2.05 9.64 27.83
N TRP A 130 -3.14 9.28 27.15
CA TRP A 130 -3.47 9.82 25.83
C TRP A 130 -3.94 11.30 25.85
N GLY A 131 -4.39 11.82 27.01
CA GLY A 131 -4.88 13.19 27.18
C GLY A 131 -6.00 13.28 28.23
N THR A 132 -6.59 14.46 28.44
CA THR A 132 -7.83 14.60 29.24
C THR A 132 -9.05 14.13 28.44
N PRO A 133 -10.22 13.86 29.08
CA PRO A 133 -11.45 13.52 28.38
C PRO A 133 -11.85 14.50 27.27
N GLU A 134 -11.69 15.80 27.51
CA GLU A 134 -11.96 16.87 26.53
C GLU A 134 -10.98 16.81 25.35
N GLN A 135 -9.72 16.48 25.63
CA GLN A 135 -8.69 16.36 24.60
C GLN A 135 -8.88 15.13 23.71
N VAL A 136 -9.13 13.95 24.30
CA VAL A 136 -9.28 12.71 23.50
C VAL A 136 -10.59 12.68 22.70
N THR A 137 -11.57 13.50 23.07
CA THR A 137 -12.80 13.70 22.28
C THR A 137 -12.70 14.85 21.27
N ASP A 138 -11.59 15.60 21.23
CA ASP A 138 -11.31 16.53 20.14
C ASP A 138 -10.68 15.77 18.96
N PRO A 139 -11.32 15.76 17.76
CA PRO A 139 -10.83 14.99 16.61
C PRO A 139 -9.42 15.35 16.14
N VAL A 140 -9.01 16.62 16.27
CA VAL A 140 -7.69 17.09 15.83
C VAL A 140 -6.62 16.69 16.84
N TYR A 141 -6.89 16.86 18.14
CA TYR A 141 -6.00 16.41 19.20
C TYR A 141 -5.82 14.89 19.15
N ALA A 142 -6.92 14.13 19.10
CA ALA A 142 -6.87 12.67 19.08
C ALA A 142 -6.08 12.13 17.88
N SER A 143 -6.29 12.72 16.70
CA SER A 143 -5.52 12.41 15.48
C SER A 143 -4.05 12.78 15.61
N THR A 144 -3.74 13.95 16.18
CA THR A 144 -2.36 14.41 16.42
C THR A 144 -1.62 13.46 17.34
N SER A 145 -2.24 13.04 18.44
CA SER A 145 -1.68 12.09 19.39
C SER A 145 -1.46 10.71 18.76
N PHE A 146 -2.41 10.24 17.94
CA PHE A 146 -2.24 9.00 17.17
C PHE A 146 -1.03 9.07 16.22
N TYR A 147 -0.90 10.14 15.42
CA TYR A 147 0.23 10.27 14.49
C TYR A 147 1.57 10.38 15.21
N LYS A 148 1.64 11.08 16.34
CA LYS A 148 2.87 11.12 17.17
C LYS A 148 3.29 9.72 17.61
N ALA A 149 2.34 8.91 18.06
CA ALA A 149 2.60 7.53 18.44
C ALA A 149 3.00 6.67 17.23
N LEU A 150 2.34 6.82 16.08
CA LEU A 150 2.68 6.11 14.84
C LEU A 150 4.10 6.43 14.36
N LEU A 151 4.48 7.71 14.34
CA LEU A 151 5.81 8.13 13.90
C LEU A 151 6.92 7.68 14.87
N ALA A 152 6.59 7.38 16.13
CA ALA A 152 7.53 6.82 17.10
C ALA A 152 7.76 5.32 16.91
N VAL A 153 6.96 4.62 16.10
CA VAL A 153 7.13 3.19 15.79
C VAL A 153 8.23 3.01 14.73
N PRO A 154 9.35 2.34 15.02
CA PRO A 154 10.40 2.11 14.02
C PRO A 154 9.89 1.30 12.83
N GLY A 155 10.18 1.78 11.62
CA GLY A 155 9.84 1.09 10.38
C GLY A 155 8.34 1.01 10.08
N TRP A 156 7.50 1.84 10.72
CA TRP A 156 6.02 1.75 10.57
C TRP A 156 5.54 1.82 9.12
N GLN A 157 6.31 2.47 8.23
CA GLN A 157 6.01 2.59 6.80
C GLN A 157 6.08 1.25 6.07
N GLU A 158 6.87 0.30 6.58
CA GLU A 158 7.09 -1.01 5.97
C GLU A 158 6.26 -2.10 6.65
N LEU A 159 5.68 -1.79 7.82
CA LEU A 159 4.80 -2.71 8.54
C LEU A 159 3.46 -2.84 7.80
N PRO A 160 2.83 -4.03 7.84
CA PRO A 160 1.41 -4.17 7.51
C PRO A 160 0.58 -3.18 8.33
N LEU A 161 -0.50 -2.64 7.74
CA LEU A 161 -1.32 -1.60 8.36
C LEU A 161 -1.80 -2.01 9.76
N THR A 162 -2.26 -3.26 9.89
CA THR A 162 -2.73 -3.85 11.15
C THR A 162 -1.63 -3.85 12.22
N VAL A 163 -0.40 -4.19 11.83
CA VAL A 163 0.75 -4.23 12.75
C VAL A 163 1.14 -2.81 13.16
N ALA A 164 1.13 -1.85 12.24
CA ALA A 164 1.39 -0.45 12.56
C ALA A 164 0.31 0.11 13.52
N ALA A 165 -0.98 -0.10 13.20
CA ALA A 165 -2.11 0.31 14.03
C ALA A 165 -2.07 -0.34 15.42
N GLN A 166 -1.79 -1.64 15.49
CA GLN A 166 -1.68 -2.39 16.73
C GLN A 166 -0.52 -1.90 17.60
N LYS A 167 0.64 -1.60 17.01
CA LYS A 167 1.78 -1.05 17.76
C LYS A 167 1.50 0.33 18.35
N VAL A 168 0.57 1.08 17.74
CA VAL A 168 0.13 2.38 18.25
C VAL A 168 -0.92 2.24 19.35
N GLN A 169 -1.95 1.42 19.13
CA GLN A 169 -3.11 1.32 20.03
C GLN A 169 -2.94 0.32 21.17
N LEU A 170 -2.04 -0.66 21.03
CA LEU A 170 -1.91 -1.78 21.96
C LEU A 170 -3.27 -2.47 22.25
N SER A 171 -4.10 -2.60 21.21
CA SER A 171 -5.46 -3.15 21.31
C SER A 171 -5.46 -4.65 21.63
N GLY A 172 -6.55 -5.16 22.22
CA GLY A 172 -6.72 -6.60 22.46
C GLY A 172 -6.94 -7.44 21.19
N PHE A 173 -7.12 -6.79 20.02
CA PHE A 173 -7.53 -7.44 18.77
C PHE A 173 -6.69 -6.95 17.55
N PRO A 174 -5.44 -7.41 17.41
CA PRO A 174 -4.50 -6.96 16.36
C PRO A 174 -5.00 -7.12 14.92
N GLU A 175 -5.83 -8.14 14.68
CA GLU A 175 -6.25 -8.56 13.34
C GLU A 175 -7.47 -7.79 12.81
N ALA A 176 -8.17 -7.04 13.66
CA ALA A 176 -9.46 -6.44 13.31
C ALA A 176 -9.35 -5.22 12.38
N TYR A 177 -8.17 -4.62 12.25
CA TYR A 177 -7.96 -3.42 11.43
C TYR A 177 -7.93 -3.71 9.90
N ALA A 178 -7.63 -4.95 9.48
CA ALA A 178 -7.44 -5.31 8.07
C ALA A 178 -8.70 -5.10 7.20
N GLN A 179 -9.88 -5.28 7.78
CA GLN A 179 -11.15 -5.14 7.07
C GLN A 179 -11.43 -3.69 6.62
N TRP A 180 -10.81 -2.70 7.28
CA TRP A 180 -11.05 -1.26 7.03
C TRP A 180 -10.08 -0.64 6.03
N GLU A 181 -8.99 -1.32 5.69
CA GLU A 181 -7.94 -0.80 4.82
C GLU A 181 -8.44 -0.35 3.43
N PRO A 182 -9.34 -1.09 2.73
CA PRO A 182 -9.89 -0.63 1.45
C PRO A 182 -10.69 0.67 1.57
N LEU A 183 -11.58 0.76 2.57
CA LEU A 183 -12.42 1.94 2.79
C LEU A 183 -11.58 3.14 3.25
N ALA A 184 -10.57 2.92 4.09
CA ALA A 184 -9.61 3.94 4.52
C ALA A 184 -8.80 4.49 3.35
N THR A 185 -8.36 3.64 2.43
CA THR A 185 -7.63 4.05 1.23
C THR A 185 -8.50 4.90 0.31
N ALA A 186 -9.72 4.45 0.02
CA ALA A 186 -10.67 5.19 -0.81
C ALA A 186 -11.01 6.58 -0.22
N LEU A 187 -11.25 6.64 1.10
CA LEU A 187 -11.50 7.91 1.78
C LEU A 187 -10.29 8.82 1.78
N GLN A 188 -9.07 8.30 1.98
CA GLN A 188 -7.85 9.10 1.95
C GLN A 188 -7.64 9.73 0.57
N GLN A 189 -7.83 8.97 -0.52
CA GLN A 189 -7.67 9.47 -1.88
C GLN A 189 -8.70 10.56 -2.21
N ALA A 190 -9.98 10.31 -1.90
CA ALA A 190 -11.06 11.27 -2.15
C ALA A 190 -10.89 12.57 -1.35
N ILE A 191 -10.53 12.45 -0.06
CA ILE A 191 -10.35 13.62 0.82
C ILE A 191 -9.06 14.36 0.49
N GLY A 192 -7.94 13.66 0.27
CA GLY A 192 -6.65 14.26 -0.06
C GLY A 192 -6.71 15.08 -1.34
N ALA A 193 -7.37 14.56 -2.38
CA ALA A 193 -7.63 15.31 -3.61
C ALA A 193 -8.47 16.58 -3.35
N SER A 194 -9.51 16.48 -2.50
CA SER A 194 -10.36 17.63 -2.15
C SER A 194 -9.66 18.72 -1.32
N LEU A 195 -8.55 18.38 -0.65
CA LEU A 195 -7.76 19.28 0.19
C LEU A 195 -6.51 19.83 -0.54
N GLY A 196 -6.33 19.52 -1.82
CA GLY A 196 -5.17 19.98 -2.60
C GLY A 196 -3.84 19.33 -2.21
N ALA A 197 -3.88 18.15 -1.58
CA ALA A 197 -2.67 17.35 -1.36
C ALA A 197 -2.22 16.73 -2.69
N PRO A 198 -0.90 16.64 -2.98
CA PRO A 198 -0.42 16.04 -4.22
C PRO A 198 -0.89 14.59 -4.32
N ALA A 199 -1.43 14.23 -5.49
CA ALA A 199 -1.77 12.85 -5.83
C ALA A 199 -0.53 11.95 -5.70
N ALA A 200 -0.74 10.71 -5.27
CA ALA A 200 0.31 9.69 -5.16
C ALA A 200 1.16 9.65 -6.46
N GLY A 201 2.47 9.78 -6.30
CA GLY A 201 3.42 10.06 -7.38
C GLY A 201 3.39 9.04 -8.53
N THR A 202 3.29 9.55 -9.74
CA THR A 202 3.57 8.84 -10.99
C THR A 202 5.08 8.87 -11.24
N ALA A 203 5.71 7.71 -11.50
CA ALA A 203 7.11 7.61 -11.94
C ALA A 203 7.18 7.05 -13.37
N PRO A 204 8.26 7.36 -14.13
CA PRO A 204 8.21 7.55 -15.58
C PRO A 204 8.38 6.25 -16.39
N THR A 205 7.81 6.27 -17.59
CA THR A 205 7.94 5.24 -18.64
C THR A 205 9.38 5.17 -19.18
N PRO A 206 10.02 4.00 -19.27
CA PRO A 206 11.20 3.82 -20.13
C PRO A 206 10.81 3.15 -21.44
N THR A 207 11.30 3.74 -22.53
CA THR A 207 11.22 3.25 -23.91
C THR A 207 12.16 2.05 -24.07
N ALA A 208 11.66 0.95 -24.62
CA ALA A 208 12.43 -0.27 -24.86
C ALA A 208 13.51 -0.08 -25.95
N SER A 209 14.67 -0.73 -25.77
CA SER A 209 15.60 -1.04 -26.86
C SER A 209 16.05 -2.51 -26.75
N PRO A 210 16.32 -3.20 -27.88
CA PRO A 210 16.26 -4.66 -27.92
C PRO A 210 17.63 -5.34 -27.78
N GLY A 211 17.65 -6.43 -27.01
CA GLY A 211 18.37 -7.66 -27.35
C GLY A 211 19.73 -7.92 -26.70
N SER A 212 19.81 -8.96 -25.86
CA SER A 212 20.89 -9.97 -25.92
C SER A 212 20.49 -11.22 -25.12
N CYS A 213 20.72 -12.40 -25.72
CA CYS A 213 20.32 -13.72 -25.23
C CYS A 213 21.21 -14.25 -24.10
N THR A 214 20.61 -14.81 -23.03
CA THR A 214 21.29 -15.56 -21.94
C THR A 214 20.40 -16.76 -21.50
N PRO A 215 20.94 -17.92 -21.05
CA PRO A 215 20.17 -19.13 -20.72
C PRO A 215 19.32 -19.01 -19.43
N PRO A 216 18.35 -19.93 -19.19
CA PRO A 216 17.20 -19.66 -18.32
C PRO A 216 17.48 -19.97 -16.85
N GLY A 217 17.23 -18.98 -15.99
CA GLY A 217 17.17 -19.14 -14.53
C GLY A 217 18.12 -18.19 -13.82
N ALA A 218 17.52 -17.23 -13.10
CA ALA A 218 18.13 -16.01 -12.55
C ALA A 218 18.38 -14.93 -13.60
N ASP A 219 17.88 -13.73 -13.33
CA ASP A 219 18.13 -12.50 -14.07
C ASP A 219 17.28 -12.33 -15.35
N THR A 220 15.97 -12.60 -15.24
CA THR A 220 15.00 -11.93 -16.11
C THR A 220 14.49 -10.71 -15.36
N ASP A 221 14.99 -9.53 -15.73
CA ASP A 221 14.38 -8.28 -15.31
C ASP A 221 13.02 -8.16 -15.99
N TRP A 222 11.97 -8.54 -15.28
CA TRP A 222 10.59 -8.42 -15.73
C TRP A 222 10.06 -6.99 -15.65
N GLY A 223 10.89 -6.04 -15.19
CA GLY A 223 10.46 -4.70 -14.84
C GLY A 223 9.37 -4.72 -13.78
N VAL A 224 8.58 -3.66 -13.74
CA VAL A 224 7.39 -3.58 -12.89
C VAL A 224 6.31 -4.48 -13.46
N ILE A 225 5.88 -5.48 -12.68
CA ILE A 225 4.76 -6.36 -13.03
C ILE A 225 3.48 -5.75 -12.45
N PRO A 226 2.52 -5.29 -13.28
CA PRO A 226 1.26 -4.75 -12.76
C PRO A 226 0.49 -5.79 -11.93
N PRO A 227 -0.14 -5.40 -10.81
CA PRO A 227 -0.97 -6.30 -10.01
C PRO A 227 -2.02 -7.02 -10.86
N GLY A 228 -2.22 -8.31 -10.59
CA GLY A 228 -3.21 -9.12 -11.31
C GLY A 228 -2.86 -9.44 -12.76
N THR A 229 -1.64 -9.13 -13.23
CA THR A 229 -1.21 -9.44 -14.60
C THR A 229 -0.10 -10.48 -14.64
N LEU A 230 -0.03 -11.18 -15.77
CA LEU A 230 1.06 -12.09 -16.10
C LEU A 230 2.06 -11.35 -17.00
N PRO A 231 3.38 -11.37 -16.70
CA PRO A 231 4.37 -10.74 -17.56
C PRO A 231 4.34 -11.29 -18.99
N ALA A 232 4.49 -10.41 -19.97
CA ALA A 232 4.51 -10.79 -21.37
C ALA A 232 5.66 -11.77 -21.65
N GLY A 233 5.36 -12.88 -22.33
CA GLY A 233 6.36 -13.90 -22.66
C GLY A 233 6.64 -14.92 -21.56
N TYR A 234 6.02 -14.80 -20.37
CA TYR A 234 6.06 -15.88 -19.39
C TYR A 234 5.44 -17.15 -19.96
N GLN A 235 6.11 -18.28 -19.74
CA GLN A 235 5.63 -19.61 -20.06
C GLN A 235 5.76 -20.52 -18.86
N ILE A 236 4.77 -21.39 -18.65
CA ILE A 236 4.83 -22.43 -17.64
C ILE A 236 5.98 -23.38 -18.02
N PRO A 237 6.95 -23.64 -17.13
CA PRO A 237 8.09 -24.52 -17.44
C PRO A 237 7.63 -25.92 -17.87
N SER A 238 7.98 -26.32 -19.09
CA SER A 238 7.53 -27.58 -19.70
C SER A 238 8.21 -28.82 -19.09
N ASP A 239 9.36 -28.61 -18.45
CA ASP A 239 10.15 -29.61 -17.72
C ASP A 239 9.64 -29.85 -16.29
N ALA A 240 8.73 -29.01 -15.77
CA ALA A 240 8.08 -29.26 -14.49
C ALA A 240 7.14 -30.48 -14.57
N PRO A 241 6.94 -31.24 -13.49
CA PRO A 241 5.97 -32.36 -13.47
C PRO A 241 4.56 -31.92 -13.90
N LEU A 242 3.80 -32.79 -14.59
CA LEU A 242 2.45 -32.46 -15.07
C LEU A 242 1.49 -31.94 -13.97
N PRO A 243 1.49 -32.48 -12.73
CA PRO A 243 0.70 -31.90 -11.64
C PRO A 243 1.13 -30.48 -11.30
N VAL A 244 2.44 -30.19 -11.28
CA VAL A 244 2.97 -28.85 -11.03
C VAL A 244 2.55 -27.87 -12.12
N GLN A 245 2.69 -28.25 -13.39
CA GLN A 245 2.23 -27.41 -14.51
C GLN A 245 0.73 -27.09 -14.40
N SER A 246 -0.08 -28.06 -13.96
CA SER A 246 -1.52 -27.90 -13.77
C SER A 246 -1.83 -26.97 -12.60
N ALA A 247 -1.11 -27.10 -11.48
CA ALA A 247 -1.24 -26.23 -10.33
C ALA A 247 -0.86 -24.77 -10.66
N ILE A 248 0.26 -24.56 -11.35
CA ILE A 248 0.68 -23.24 -11.82
C ILE A 248 -0.40 -22.65 -12.74
N ARG A 249 -0.84 -23.39 -13.76
CA ARG A 249 -1.89 -22.92 -14.68
C ARG A 249 -3.16 -22.52 -13.94
N TRP A 250 -3.58 -23.31 -12.97
CA TRP A 250 -4.77 -23.03 -12.18
C TRP A 250 -4.60 -21.75 -11.34
N ALA A 251 -3.46 -21.59 -10.66
CA ALA A 251 -3.16 -20.41 -9.86
C ALA A 251 -3.09 -19.13 -10.71
N LEU A 252 -2.51 -19.20 -11.92
CA LEU A 252 -2.50 -18.09 -12.87
C LEU A 252 -3.90 -17.69 -13.35
N GLY A 253 -4.84 -18.65 -13.43
CA GLY A 253 -6.24 -18.36 -13.70
C GLY A 253 -6.95 -17.56 -12.59
N GLN A 254 -6.31 -17.41 -11.43
CA GLN A 254 -6.84 -16.63 -10.31
C GLN A 254 -6.27 -15.21 -10.28
N LEU A 255 -5.35 -14.85 -11.17
CA LEU A 255 -4.82 -13.49 -11.24
C LEU A 255 -5.95 -12.45 -11.29
N ASN A 256 -5.72 -11.32 -10.62
CA ASN A 256 -6.69 -10.24 -10.46
C ASN A 256 -7.91 -10.58 -9.57
N THR A 257 -7.98 -11.79 -8.98
CA THR A 257 -8.97 -12.09 -7.93
C THR A 257 -8.67 -11.25 -6.68
N PRO A 258 -9.63 -10.49 -6.13
CA PRO A 258 -9.46 -9.81 -4.86
C PRO A 258 -9.14 -10.79 -3.74
N TYR A 259 -8.14 -10.48 -2.92
CA TYR A 259 -7.83 -11.24 -1.73
C TYR A 259 -9.02 -11.26 -0.76
N GLN A 260 -9.31 -12.43 -0.19
CA GLN A 260 -10.24 -12.58 0.93
C GLN A 260 -9.59 -13.41 2.02
N TRP A 261 -9.39 -12.82 3.20
CA TRP A 261 -8.96 -13.55 4.40
C TRP A 261 -9.95 -14.67 4.74
N GLY A 262 -9.44 -15.88 4.94
CA GLY A 262 -10.28 -17.06 5.24
C GLY A 262 -10.99 -17.62 4.00
N GLY A 263 -10.87 -16.95 2.85
CA GLY A 263 -11.51 -17.34 1.60
C GLY A 263 -11.13 -18.77 1.19
N SER A 264 -12.11 -19.52 0.70
CA SER A 264 -11.96 -20.93 0.35
C SER A 264 -11.24 -21.16 -0.99
N CYS A 265 -11.18 -20.13 -1.84
CA CYS A 265 -10.69 -20.18 -3.22
C CYS A 265 -11.42 -21.25 -4.06
N THR A 266 -12.71 -21.45 -3.79
CA THR A 266 -13.60 -22.40 -4.51
C THR A 266 -14.46 -21.71 -5.57
N ASN A 267 -14.69 -20.40 -5.43
CA ASN A 267 -15.41 -19.57 -6.39
C ASN A 267 -14.76 -18.18 -6.42
N SER A 268 -13.53 -18.15 -6.92
CA SER A 268 -12.60 -17.02 -6.84
C SER A 268 -13.09 -15.73 -7.48
N HIS A 269 -13.82 -15.85 -8.59
CA HIS A 269 -14.41 -14.72 -9.31
C HIS A 269 -15.89 -14.52 -8.98
N GLY A 270 -16.38 -15.23 -7.97
CA GLY A 270 -17.76 -15.18 -7.53
C GLY A 270 -18.13 -13.91 -6.78
N GLU A 271 -19.44 -13.71 -6.66
CA GLU A 271 -20.02 -12.60 -5.89
C GLU A 271 -19.70 -12.74 -4.40
N ASP A 272 -19.76 -13.96 -3.86
CA ASP A 272 -19.42 -14.25 -2.46
C ASP A 272 -17.91 -14.06 -2.19
N PRO A 273 -17.52 -13.09 -1.36
CA PRO A 273 -16.13 -12.88 -0.99
C PRO A 273 -15.48 -14.14 -0.40
N MET A 274 -16.20 -14.94 0.38
CA MET A 274 -15.66 -16.17 1.01
C MET A 274 -15.36 -17.29 0.01
N GLY A 275 -15.86 -17.16 -1.23
CA GLY A 275 -15.45 -17.97 -2.38
C GLY A 275 -14.06 -17.61 -2.93
N ARG A 276 -13.56 -16.40 -2.64
CA ARG A 276 -12.27 -15.85 -3.07
C ARG A 276 -11.09 -16.44 -2.31
N CYS A 277 -9.89 -15.99 -2.65
CA CYS A 277 -8.66 -16.65 -2.23
C CYS A 277 -7.93 -15.86 -1.14
N ASP A 278 -7.39 -16.56 -0.14
CA ASP A 278 -6.25 -16.08 0.64
C ASP A 278 -4.97 -16.82 0.21
N CYS A 279 -3.85 -16.50 0.86
CA CYS A 279 -2.54 -17.04 0.52
C CYS A 279 -2.53 -18.58 0.51
N SER A 280 -3.06 -19.19 1.56
CA SER A 280 -3.02 -20.64 1.77
C SER A 280 -4.09 -21.38 0.98
N SER A 281 -5.28 -20.80 0.79
CA SER A 281 -6.32 -21.41 -0.04
C SER A 281 -6.00 -21.35 -1.53
N LEU A 282 -5.30 -20.32 -2.01
CA LEU A 282 -4.81 -20.24 -3.38
C LEU A 282 -3.91 -21.45 -3.72
N VAL A 283 -2.87 -21.69 -2.93
CA VAL A 283 -1.92 -22.78 -3.19
C VAL A 283 -2.54 -24.15 -2.93
N MET A 284 -3.44 -24.27 -1.94
CA MET A 284 -4.19 -25.49 -1.68
C MET A 284 -5.07 -25.88 -2.86
N GLN A 285 -5.87 -24.94 -3.37
CA GLN A 285 -6.80 -25.21 -4.47
C GLN A 285 -6.06 -25.41 -5.81
N ALA A 286 -4.92 -24.75 -6.02
CA ALA A 286 -4.03 -25.00 -7.15
C ALA A 286 -3.56 -26.46 -7.18
N TYR A 287 -3.08 -26.98 -6.05
CA TYR A 287 -2.64 -28.37 -5.97
C TYR A 287 -3.80 -29.38 -6.03
N ARG A 288 -4.96 -29.06 -5.44
CA ARG A 288 -6.17 -29.88 -5.57
C ARG A 288 -6.65 -29.99 -7.01
N ALA A 289 -6.62 -28.89 -7.77
CA ALA A 289 -6.95 -28.89 -9.20
C ALA A 289 -5.99 -29.75 -10.03
N ALA A 290 -4.76 -29.96 -9.53
CA ALA A 290 -3.77 -30.86 -10.11
C ALA A 290 -3.89 -32.32 -9.61
N GLY A 291 -4.91 -32.65 -8.81
CA GLY A 291 -5.11 -33.98 -8.22
C GLY A 291 -4.31 -34.25 -6.95
N VAL A 292 -3.64 -33.24 -6.39
CA VAL A 292 -2.85 -33.33 -5.16
C VAL A 292 -3.67 -32.79 -3.99
N ASN A 293 -4.35 -33.69 -3.28
CA ASN A 293 -5.30 -33.34 -2.22
C ASN A 293 -4.71 -33.37 -0.80
N THR A 294 -3.38 -33.40 -0.69
CA THR A 294 -2.67 -33.53 0.60
C THR A 294 -2.40 -32.19 1.27
N LEU A 295 -2.60 -31.07 0.58
CA LEU A 295 -2.29 -29.76 1.12
C LEU A 295 -3.36 -29.29 2.12
N ASP A 296 -2.95 -28.98 3.34
CA ASP A 296 -3.85 -28.50 4.39
C ASP A 296 -4.30 -27.05 4.14
N ARG A 297 -5.34 -26.61 4.84
CA ARG A 297 -5.96 -25.30 4.64
C ARG A 297 -5.08 -24.12 5.09
N VAL A 298 -4.30 -24.29 6.15
CA VAL A 298 -3.61 -23.18 6.85
C VAL A 298 -2.10 -23.25 6.68
N THR A 299 -1.45 -22.09 6.54
CA THR A 299 0.01 -21.96 6.33
C THR A 299 0.83 -22.73 7.38
N TYR A 300 0.39 -22.71 8.64
CA TYR A 300 1.07 -23.38 9.76
C TYR A 300 1.18 -24.91 9.61
N ASP A 301 0.29 -25.51 8.82
CA ASP A 301 0.31 -26.94 8.54
C ASP A 301 0.93 -27.23 7.19
N GLN A 302 0.64 -26.39 6.18
CA GLN A 302 1.28 -26.47 4.86
C GLN A 302 2.81 -26.43 4.95
N VAL A 303 3.38 -25.61 5.84
CA VAL A 303 4.84 -25.51 6.04
C VAL A 303 5.47 -26.81 6.58
N LYS A 304 4.69 -27.80 7.00
CA LYS A 304 5.17 -29.10 7.47
C LYS A 304 5.03 -30.20 6.41
N GLN A 305 4.40 -29.90 5.28
CA GLN A 305 4.05 -30.87 4.25
C GLN A 305 5.06 -30.87 3.10
N GLY A 306 5.22 -32.03 2.45
CA GLY A 306 6.20 -32.22 1.38
C GLY A 306 7.66 -32.27 1.87
N THR A 307 8.59 -32.15 0.94
CA THR A 307 10.04 -32.21 1.21
C THR A 307 10.61 -30.81 1.43
N ALA A 308 11.46 -30.64 2.43
CA ALA A 308 12.18 -29.37 2.63
C ALA A 308 13.17 -29.12 1.48
N VAL A 309 13.21 -27.89 0.97
CA VAL A 309 14.08 -27.48 -0.14
C VAL A 309 14.98 -26.34 0.31
N GLN A 310 16.22 -26.31 -0.18
CA GLN A 310 17.15 -25.20 0.02
C GLN A 310 16.91 -24.12 -1.04
N VAL A 311 17.20 -22.86 -0.71
CA VAL A 311 17.03 -21.71 -1.64
C VAL A 311 17.70 -21.94 -3.00
N GLY A 312 18.86 -22.61 -3.04
CA GLY A 312 19.58 -22.91 -4.28
C GLY A 312 18.97 -24.03 -5.14
N ASP A 313 18.06 -24.83 -4.60
CA ASP A 313 17.45 -25.99 -5.25
C ASP A 313 16.00 -25.74 -5.68
N LEU A 314 15.60 -24.46 -5.74
CA LEU A 314 14.23 -24.04 -6.02
C LEU A 314 13.77 -24.50 -7.41
N ARG A 315 12.60 -25.14 -7.47
CA ARG A 315 11.96 -25.61 -8.70
C ARG A 315 10.53 -25.10 -8.80
N PRO A 316 9.98 -24.95 -10.02
CA PRO A 316 8.58 -24.59 -10.20
C PRO A 316 7.66 -25.51 -9.38
N GLY A 317 6.64 -24.93 -8.75
CA GLY A 317 5.74 -25.59 -7.80
C GLY A 317 6.17 -25.47 -6.34
N ASP A 318 7.44 -25.21 -6.03
CA ASP A 318 7.86 -25.09 -4.64
C ASP A 318 7.10 -23.97 -3.92
N LEU A 319 6.58 -24.29 -2.72
CA LEU A 319 5.88 -23.34 -1.86
C LEU A 319 6.87 -22.56 -1.01
N LEU A 320 6.74 -21.24 -1.05
CA LEU A 320 7.59 -20.27 -0.38
C LEU A 320 6.85 -19.71 0.82
N PHE A 321 7.36 -19.96 2.02
CA PHE A 321 6.75 -19.49 3.26
C PHE A 321 7.52 -18.28 3.80
N THR A 322 6.78 -17.22 4.12
CA THR A 322 7.33 -15.92 4.55
C THR A 322 6.55 -15.39 5.75
N GLU A 323 6.92 -14.19 6.22
CA GLU A 323 6.22 -13.45 7.29
C GLU A 323 6.16 -14.26 8.59
N PRO A 324 7.27 -14.33 9.37
CA PRO A 324 7.31 -15.14 10.58
C PRO A 324 6.32 -14.62 11.63
N GLY A 325 5.46 -15.52 12.13
CA GLY A 325 4.55 -15.30 13.23
C GLY A 325 4.75 -16.29 14.38
N ALA A 326 3.96 -16.14 15.44
CA ALA A 326 4.11 -16.92 16.67
C ALA A 326 3.84 -18.43 16.49
N LYS A 327 3.05 -18.81 15.48
CA LYS A 327 2.66 -20.20 15.20
C LYS A 327 3.34 -20.79 13.96
N GLY A 328 4.07 -19.97 13.20
CA GLY A 328 4.69 -20.34 11.93
C GLY A 328 4.65 -19.18 10.92
N PRO A 329 4.90 -19.45 9.63
CA PRO A 329 4.74 -18.44 8.58
C PRO A 329 3.29 -18.00 8.44
N GLU A 330 3.06 -16.70 8.30
CA GLU A 330 1.75 -16.09 8.10
C GLU A 330 1.39 -15.97 6.61
N HIS A 331 2.36 -16.15 5.72
CA HIS A 331 2.15 -15.99 4.29
C HIS A 331 2.82 -17.10 3.46
N VAL A 332 2.18 -17.44 2.35
CA VAL A 332 2.65 -18.46 1.39
C VAL A 332 2.42 -18.02 -0.05
N GLY A 333 3.40 -18.32 -0.90
CA GLY A 333 3.32 -18.19 -2.36
C GLY A 333 3.84 -19.44 -3.04
N MET A 334 3.64 -19.55 -4.36
CA MET A 334 4.16 -20.66 -5.17
C MET A 334 5.15 -20.11 -6.18
N TYR A 335 6.36 -20.67 -6.22
CA TYR A 335 7.34 -20.36 -7.25
C TYR A 335 6.88 -20.96 -8.58
N ILE A 336 6.81 -20.14 -9.63
CA ILE A 336 6.28 -20.55 -10.94
C ILE A 336 7.35 -20.64 -12.03
N GLY A 337 8.63 -20.58 -11.65
CA GLY A 337 9.75 -20.54 -12.58
C GLY A 337 10.12 -19.13 -13.02
N SER A 338 11.23 -19.01 -13.74
CA SER A 338 11.74 -17.74 -14.30
C SER A 338 11.86 -16.59 -13.30
N GLY A 339 12.17 -16.91 -12.03
CA GLY A 339 12.29 -15.89 -10.99
C GLY A 339 10.95 -15.26 -10.58
N LEU A 340 9.82 -15.95 -10.77
CA LEU A 340 8.49 -15.43 -10.45
C LEU A 340 7.77 -16.26 -9.39
N VAL A 341 6.93 -15.58 -8.61
CA VAL A 341 6.10 -16.14 -7.55
C VAL A 341 4.65 -15.70 -7.75
N VAL A 342 3.70 -16.64 -7.75
CA VAL A 342 2.27 -16.32 -7.67
C VAL A 342 1.81 -16.39 -6.23
N HIS A 343 1.03 -15.40 -5.78
CA HIS A 343 0.48 -15.38 -4.43
C HIS A 343 -0.80 -14.56 -4.33
N ALA A 344 -1.55 -14.79 -3.26
CA ALA A 344 -2.61 -13.89 -2.80
C ALA A 344 -2.06 -13.11 -1.59
N PRO A 345 -1.64 -11.84 -1.76
CA PRO A 345 -0.86 -11.08 -0.77
C PRO A 345 -1.61 -10.79 0.53
N HIS A 346 -2.64 -9.94 0.47
CA HIS A 346 -3.37 -9.42 1.61
C HIS A 346 -4.62 -8.70 1.12
N THR A 347 -5.52 -8.39 2.05
CA THR A 347 -6.75 -7.62 1.77
C THR A 347 -6.43 -6.30 1.06
N GLY A 348 -7.28 -5.90 0.10
CA GLY A 348 -7.09 -4.68 -0.69
C GLY A 348 -6.14 -4.84 -1.88
N ASP A 349 -5.54 -6.01 -2.04
CA ASP A 349 -4.74 -6.36 -3.20
C ASP A 349 -5.37 -7.61 -3.86
N VAL A 350 -4.83 -7.99 -5.01
CA VAL A 350 -5.32 -9.09 -5.82
C VAL A 350 -4.28 -10.20 -5.89
N VAL A 351 -4.72 -11.41 -6.23
CA VAL A 351 -3.82 -12.48 -6.64
C VAL A 351 -2.93 -11.94 -7.77
N ARG A 352 -1.61 -11.97 -7.57
CA ARG A 352 -0.65 -11.35 -8.46
C ARG A 352 0.66 -12.10 -8.52
N ILE A 353 1.49 -11.66 -9.46
CA ILE A 353 2.86 -12.14 -9.62
C ILE A 353 3.81 -11.16 -8.92
N ALA A 354 4.78 -11.71 -8.21
CA ALA A 354 5.91 -11.00 -7.65
C ALA A 354 7.22 -11.60 -8.19
N GLN A 355 8.29 -10.82 -8.15
CA GLN A 355 9.63 -11.31 -8.44
C GLN A 355 10.19 -12.07 -7.24
N TRP A 356 10.88 -13.18 -7.51
CA TRP A 356 11.55 -14.00 -6.50
C TRP A 356 12.54 -13.18 -5.67
N ASP A 357 13.24 -12.24 -6.29
CA ASP A 357 14.22 -11.39 -5.60
C ASP A 357 13.62 -10.58 -4.45
N SER A 358 12.36 -10.14 -4.59
CA SER A 358 11.67 -9.42 -3.51
C SER A 358 11.21 -10.33 -2.37
N TRP A 359 11.22 -11.65 -2.58
CA TRP A 359 10.83 -12.66 -1.58
C TRP A 359 12.02 -13.25 -0.84
N LYS A 360 13.18 -13.37 -1.49
CA LYS A 360 14.37 -14.09 -1.00
C LYS A 360 14.71 -13.83 0.47
N SER A 361 14.73 -12.57 0.90
CA SER A 361 15.12 -12.18 2.26
C SER A 361 14.09 -12.53 3.33
N GLY A 362 12.82 -12.72 2.94
CA GLY A 362 11.71 -13.03 3.84
C GLY A 362 11.37 -14.51 3.93
N VAL A 363 11.99 -15.37 3.10
CA VAL A 363 11.70 -16.81 3.10
C VAL A 363 12.29 -17.47 4.33
N ILE A 364 11.41 -18.14 5.09
CA ILE A 364 11.79 -18.90 6.29
C ILE A 364 11.74 -20.40 6.06
N ALA A 365 10.94 -20.87 5.09
CA ALA A 365 10.88 -22.27 4.70
C ALA A 365 10.45 -22.43 3.24
N ILE A 366 10.92 -23.49 2.60
CA ILE A 366 10.52 -23.88 1.24
C ILE A 366 10.09 -25.34 1.27
N ARG A 367 8.94 -25.65 0.66
CA ARG A 367 8.40 -27.01 0.57
C ARG A 367 8.10 -27.43 -0.86
N ARG A 368 8.61 -28.60 -1.24
CA ARG A 368 8.26 -29.28 -2.49
C ARG A 368 7.15 -30.29 -2.23
N ILE A 369 6.00 -30.03 -2.84
CA ILE A 369 4.81 -30.88 -2.69
C ILE A 369 4.83 -32.07 -3.66
N VAL A 370 5.35 -31.86 -4.87
CA VAL A 370 5.50 -32.90 -5.90
C VAL A 370 7.00 -33.07 -6.18
N PRO A 371 7.60 -34.22 -5.86
CA PRO A 371 9.05 -34.44 -5.93
C PRO A 371 9.63 -34.46 -7.34
#